data_AF-A0A972XF83-F1
#
_entry.id   AF-A0A972XF83-F1
#
_cell.length_a   1.000
_cell.length_b   1.000
_cell.length_c   1.000
_cell.angle_alpha   90.00
_cell.angle_beta   90.00
_cell.angle_gamma   90.00
#
_symmetry.space_group_name_H-M   'P 1'
#
loop_
_entity.id
_entity.type
_entity.pdbx_description
1 polymer ?
#
loop_
_entity_poly.entity_id
_entity_poly.type
_entity_poly.pdbx_seq_one_letter_code
_entity_poly.pdbx_strand_id
1 'polypeptide(L)'
;MTSKAGNPHWSGVVAWQSRLRLIEGEPDPVFRNRLITAAYDDLSRETATLLGDIDANWLTFGKWASFTAGRFIRGEGAPVRWGAGKVSEGNVAIICDIAPKFVRFLELADADSAQNLAALVASDDLLGRNPNSLEAFSSYAEALSIDNSLDDAGSAQAMLRGNLLVAHHEQSLADDFVDDAIPLGGLFGVIATRFVTLDIPEGSLDLSEPVPCPQYLHGERWPLALSEISDARLIALVRSYGHEWGMTDGSAATTWEVFDERMGFIAQFFRAYQRDPSL
;
A
#
# COMPACT_ATOMS: atom_id res chain seq x y z
N MET A 1 18.50 -18.38 -6.50
CA MET A 1 17.13 -18.89 -6.70
C MET A 1 17.02 -20.28 -6.09
N THR A 2 16.64 -20.37 -4.82
CA THR A 2 16.23 -21.64 -4.19
C THR A 2 14.80 -21.93 -4.63
N SER A 3 14.57 -23.08 -5.25
CA SER A 3 13.21 -23.52 -5.59
C SER A 3 12.35 -23.63 -4.32
N LYS A 4 11.09 -23.19 -4.39
CA LYS A 4 10.12 -23.22 -3.28
C LYS A 4 9.75 -24.62 -2.77
N ALA A 5 10.38 -25.69 -3.27
CA ALA A 5 10.34 -27.00 -2.61
C ALA A 5 10.83 -26.95 -1.14
N GLY A 6 11.43 -25.82 -0.70
CA GLY A 6 11.83 -25.58 0.68
C GLY A 6 11.30 -24.30 1.36
N ASN A 7 10.29 -23.57 0.84
CA ASN A 7 9.70 -22.44 1.57
C ASN A 7 8.45 -22.90 2.36
N PRO A 8 8.55 -23.12 3.68
CA PRO A 8 7.44 -23.65 4.49
C PRO A 8 6.28 -22.66 4.69
N HIS A 9 6.39 -21.42 4.21
CA HIS A 9 5.39 -20.37 4.43
C HIS A 9 4.51 -20.07 3.21
N TRP A 10 4.89 -20.48 1.99
CA TRP A 10 4.05 -20.27 0.81
C TRP A 10 2.83 -21.18 0.85
N SER A 11 1.66 -20.56 1.02
CA SER A 11 0.39 -21.28 1.16
C SER A 11 -0.25 -21.67 -0.18
N GLY A 12 0.19 -21.06 -1.29
CA GLY A 12 -0.30 -21.35 -2.64
C GLY A 12 -1.67 -20.74 -2.96
N VAL A 13 -2.04 -20.68 -4.25
CA VAL A 13 -3.27 -20.02 -4.71
C VAL A 13 -4.54 -20.58 -4.10
N VAL A 14 -4.63 -21.91 -3.96
CA VAL A 14 -5.82 -22.56 -3.42
C VAL A 14 -6.05 -22.16 -1.96
N ALA A 15 -4.99 -22.00 -1.17
CA ALA A 15 -5.09 -21.52 0.20
C ALA A 15 -5.51 -20.05 0.23
N TRP A 16 -4.93 -19.20 -0.63
CA TRP A 16 -5.29 -17.79 -0.73
C TRP A 16 -6.75 -17.56 -1.15
N GLN A 17 -7.24 -18.30 -2.15
CA GLN A 17 -8.66 -18.25 -2.54
C GLN A 17 -9.59 -18.69 -1.40
N SER A 18 -9.18 -19.72 -0.63
CA SER A 18 -9.96 -20.18 0.52
C SER A 18 -9.99 -19.13 1.63
N ARG A 19 -8.87 -18.44 1.86
CA ARG A 19 -8.76 -17.34 2.82
C ARG A 19 -9.64 -16.15 2.45
N LEU A 20 -9.66 -15.74 1.18
CA LEU A 20 -10.54 -14.67 0.71
C LEU A 20 -12.02 -15.02 0.90
N ARG A 21 -12.42 -16.26 0.56
CA ARG A 21 -13.80 -16.73 0.83
C ARG A 21 -14.15 -16.71 2.32
N LEU A 22 -13.21 -17.04 3.21
CA LEU A 22 -13.41 -16.94 4.66
C LEU A 22 -13.60 -15.48 5.10
N ILE A 23 -12.82 -14.54 4.55
CA ILE A 23 -12.96 -13.11 4.82
C ILE A 23 -14.33 -12.59 4.34
N GLU A 24 -14.72 -12.89 3.10
CA GLU A 24 -16.00 -12.45 2.51
C GLU A 24 -17.21 -13.00 3.27
N GLY A 25 -17.11 -14.25 3.72
CA GLY A 25 -18.19 -14.96 4.42
C GLY A 25 -18.29 -14.68 5.92
N GLU A 26 -17.35 -13.94 6.52
CA GLU A 26 -17.33 -13.69 7.97
C GLU A 26 -18.31 -12.57 8.35
N PRO A 27 -19.38 -12.86 9.13
CA PRO A 27 -20.38 -11.86 9.50
C PRO A 27 -19.93 -10.89 10.60
N ASP A 28 -18.97 -11.23 11.46
CA ASP A 28 -18.46 -10.31 12.48
C ASP A 28 -17.41 -9.36 11.87
N PRO A 29 -17.70 -8.05 11.71
CA PRO A 29 -16.77 -7.11 11.10
C PRO A 29 -15.47 -6.96 11.88
N VAL A 30 -15.47 -7.17 13.20
CA VAL A 30 -14.25 -7.10 14.02
C VAL A 30 -13.36 -8.30 13.73
N PHE A 31 -13.92 -9.52 13.75
CA PHE A 31 -13.17 -10.72 13.45
C PHE A 31 -12.72 -10.76 11.98
N ARG A 32 -13.59 -10.37 11.05
CA ARG A 32 -13.28 -10.19 9.63
C ARG A 32 -12.07 -9.27 9.44
N ASN A 33 -12.05 -8.09 10.08
CA ASN A 33 -10.92 -7.19 9.93
C ASN A 33 -9.61 -7.78 10.47
N ARG A 34 -9.64 -8.60 11.53
CA ARG A 34 -8.43 -9.30 12.01
C ARG A 34 -7.91 -10.28 10.97
N LEU A 35 -8.80 -11.00 10.28
CA LEU A 35 -8.42 -11.91 9.18
C LEU A 35 -7.78 -11.13 8.02
N ILE A 36 -8.33 -9.94 7.69
CA ILE A 36 -7.79 -9.03 6.67
C ILE A 36 -6.39 -8.53 7.06
N THR A 37 -6.22 -8.00 8.27
CA THR A 37 -4.91 -7.52 8.75
C THR A 37 -3.86 -8.63 8.72
N ALA A 38 -4.23 -9.85 9.12
CA ALA A 38 -3.34 -11.01 9.01
C ALA A 38 -3.04 -11.39 7.55
N ALA A 39 -4.00 -11.21 6.63
CA ALA A 39 -3.80 -11.47 5.20
C ALA A 39 -2.77 -10.52 4.59
N TYR A 40 -2.86 -9.22 4.91
CA TYR A 40 -1.83 -8.25 4.54
C TYR A 40 -0.45 -8.63 5.07
N ASP A 41 -0.36 -9.00 6.35
CA ASP A 41 0.88 -9.34 7.01
C ASP A 41 1.55 -10.59 6.40
N ASP A 42 0.80 -11.64 6.13
CA ASP A 42 1.31 -12.84 5.47
C ASP A 42 1.77 -12.56 4.03
N LEU A 43 0.95 -11.87 3.24
CA LEU A 43 1.28 -11.60 1.83
C LEU A 43 2.45 -10.61 1.73
N SER A 44 2.57 -9.65 2.65
CA SER A 44 3.72 -8.74 2.74
C SER A 44 5.01 -9.52 2.94
N ARG A 45 5.04 -10.50 3.87
CA ARG A 45 6.21 -11.37 4.07
C ARG A 45 6.53 -12.25 2.87
N GLU A 46 5.51 -12.84 2.25
CA GLU A 46 5.71 -13.64 1.03
C GLU A 46 6.28 -12.78 -0.11
N THR A 47 5.81 -11.53 -0.23
CA THR A 47 6.30 -10.56 -1.21
C THR A 47 7.72 -10.09 -0.92
N ALA A 48 8.06 -9.82 0.35
CA ALA A 48 9.42 -9.47 0.76
C ALA A 48 10.42 -10.62 0.52
N THR A 49 9.98 -11.88 0.60
CA THR A 49 10.83 -13.03 0.24
C THR A 49 11.27 -12.99 -1.24
N LEU A 50 10.45 -12.39 -2.10
CA LEU A 50 10.77 -12.18 -3.51
C LEU A 50 11.54 -10.87 -3.73
N LEU A 51 10.99 -9.74 -3.28
CA LEU A 51 11.48 -8.38 -3.58
C LEU A 51 12.67 -7.94 -2.71
N GLY A 52 12.92 -8.63 -1.60
CA GLY A 52 13.81 -8.18 -0.53
C GLY A 52 13.04 -7.45 0.58
N ASP A 53 13.74 -7.21 1.69
CA ASP A 53 13.22 -6.60 2.91
C ASP A 53 13.81 -5.21 3.21
N ILE A 54 14.63 -4.66 2.30
CA ILE A 54 15.19 -3.30 2.40
C ILE A 54 14.08 -2.25 2.20
N ASP A 55 13.28 -2.42 1.16
CA ASP A 55 12.20 -1.50 0.79
C ASP A 55 10.84 -2.14 1.09
N ALA A 56 10.02 -1.47 1.90
CA ALA A 56 8.66 -1.88 2.21
C ALA A 56 7.82 -1.98 0.93
N ASN A 57 7.08 -3.08 0.80
CA ASN A 57 6.09 -3.26 -0.26
C ASN A 57 4.72 -2.72 0.17
N TRP A 58 3.82 -2.48 -0.79
CA TRP A 58 2.51 -1.90 -0.53
C TRP A 58 1.69 -2.65 0.55
N LEU A 59 1.81 -3.98 0.64
CA LEU A 59 1.07 -4.78 1.64
C LEU A 59 1.54 -4.48 3.07
N THR A 60 2.79 -4.05 3.25
CA THR A 60 3.29 -3.56 4.54
C THR A 60 2.50 -2.32 4.98
N PHE A 61 2.28 -1.35 4.10
CA PHE A 61 1.46 -0.18 4.40
C PHE A 61 -0.02 -0.55 4.57
N GLY A 62 -0.55 -1.44 3.73
CA GLY A 62 -1.93 -1.95 3.81
C GLY A 62 -2.25 -2.65 5.14
N LYS A 63 -1.28 -3.38 5.73
CA LYS A 63 -1.39 -3.96 7.09
C LYS A 63 -1.70 -2.90 8.13
N TRP A 64 -0.98 -1.78 8.10
CA TRP A 64 -1.13 -0.68 9.08
C TRP A 64 -2.43 0.11 8.86
N ALA A 65 -2.79 0.37 7.61
CA ALA A 65 -4.10 0.94 7.27
C ALA A 65 -5.24 0.04 7.76
N SER A 66 -5.15 -1.28 7.53
CA SER A 66 -6.13 -2.26 7.99
C SER A 66 -6.21 -2.35 9.52
N PHE A 67 -5.07 -2.27 10.22
CA PHE A 67 -5.03 -2.22 11.68
C PHE A 67 -5.76 -0.99 12.22
N THR A 68 -5.51 0.17 11.62
CA THR A 68 -6.15 1.44 11.97
C THR A 68 -7.66 1.38 11.73
N ALA A 69 -8.08 0.93 10.55
CA ALA A 69 -9.50 0.68 10.24
C ALA A 69 -10.15 -0.28 11.26
N GLY A 70 -9.41 -1.29 11.72
CA GLY A 70 -9.86 -2.19 12.79
C GLY A 70 -10.17 -1.48 14.11
N ARG A 71 -9.43 -0.44 14.48
CA ARG A 71 -9.73 0.38 15.67
C ARG A 71 -11.06 1.11 15.49
N PHE A 72 -11.29 1.74 14.34
CA PHE A 72 -12.57 2.37 14.00
C PHE A 72 -13.74 1.38 14.06
N ILE A 73 -13.58 0.20 13.48
CA ILE A 73 -14.60 -0.87 13.50
C ILE A 73 -14.94 -1.29 14.95
N ARG A 74 -13.95 -1.30 15.85
CA ARG A 74 -14.17 -1.57 17.29
C ARG A 74 -14.74 -0.37 18.06
N GLY A 75 -14.71 0.83 17.48
CA GLY A 75 -15.08 2.08 18.14
C GLY A 75 -13.97 2.65 19.03
N GLU A 76 -12.72 2.32 18.73
CA GLU A 76 -11.53 2.86 19.37
C GLU A 76 -11.01 4.02 18.50
N GLY A 77 -10.97 5.26 19.00
CA GLY A 77 -10.29 6.39 18.32
C GLY A 77 -11.17 7.61 18.02
N ALA A 78 -12.45 7.42 17.68
CA ALA A 78 -13.39 8.52 17.46
C ALA A 78 -14.47 8.57 18.55
N PRO A 79 -14.91 9.77 19.00
CA PRO A 79 -16.00 9.90 19.99
C PRO A 79 -17.35 9.37 19.47
N VAL A 80 -17.48 9.04 18.19
CA VAL A 80 -18.69 8.47 17.60
C VAL A 80 -18.37 7.40 16.54
N ARG A 81 -19.12 6.29 16.53
CA ARG A 81 -18.96 5.12 15.62
C ARG A 81 -19.49 5.33 14.19
N TRP A 82 -19.44 6.54 13.63
CA TRP A 82 -19.91 6.76 12.26
C TRP A 82 -19.09 5.96 11.25
N GLY A 83 -19.74 5.40 10.22
CA GLY A 83 -19.06 4.79 9.09
C GLY A 83 -18.41 3.42 9.32
N ALA A 84 -18.42 2.84 10.53
CA ALA A 84 -17.73 1.57 10.83
C ALA A 84 -18.14 0.38 9.91
N GLY A 85 -19.41 0.31 9.51
CA GLY A 85 -19.87 -0.68 8.53
C GLY A 85 -19.24 -0.49 7.15
N LYS A 86 -19.23 0.76 6.65
CA LYS A 86 -18.64 1.13 5.36
C LYS A 86 -17.13 0.95 5.32
N VAL A 87 -16.43 1.31 6.40
CA VAL A 87 -14.99 1.02 6.56
C VAL A 87 -14.73 -0.49 6.50
N SER A 88 -15.56 -1.30 7.15
CA SER A 88 -15.43 -2.76 7.09
C SER A 88 -15.70 -3.32 5.68
N GLU A 89 -16.70 -2.81 4.97
CA GLU A 89 -17.02 -3.18 3.59
C GLU A 89 -15.88 -2.79 2.62
N GLY A 90 -15.37 -1.56 2.72
CA GLY A 90 -14.25 -1.08 1.91
C GLY A 90 -12.98 -1.91 2.10
N ASN A 91 -12.64 -2.24 3.36
CA ASN A 91 -11.48 -3.11 3.64
C ASN A 91 -11.60 -4.49 3.00
N VAL A 92 -12.80 -5.08 2.94
CA VAL A 92 -13.04 -6.36 2.24
C VAL A 92 -12.87 -6.17 0.74
N ALA A 93 -13.48 -5.14 0.16
CA ALA A 93 -13.41 -4.87 -1.27
C ALA A 93 -11.96 -4.71 -1.74
N ILE A 94 -11.15 -3.95 -0.99
CA ILE A 94 -9.75 -3.73 -1.30
C ILE A 94 -8.94 -5.03 -1.27
N ILE A 95 -8.97 -5.79 -0.16
CA ILE A 95 -8.13 -6.99 -0.04
C ILE A 95 -8.54 -8.07 -1.05
N CYS A 96 -9.83 -8.22 -1.32
CA CYS A 96 -10.35 -9.17 -2.31
C CYS A 96 -9.98 -8.77 -3.75
N ASP A 97 -9.77 -7.49 -4.02
CA ASP A 97 -9.30 -7.03 -5.32
C ASP A 97 -7.77 -7.23 -5.48
N ILE A 98 -6.99 -6.85 -4.49
CA ILE A 98 -5.53 -6.72 -4.64
C ILE A 98 -4.75 -7.98 -4.32
N ALA A 99 -5.18 -8.79 -3.34
CA ALA A 99 -4.49 -10.00 -2.95
C ALA A 99 -4.34 -11.01 -4.11
N PRO A 100 -5.38 -11.26 -4.94
CA PRO A 100 -5.23 -12.12 -6.11
C PRO A 100 -4.12 -11.67 -7.08
N LYS A 101 -3.92 -10.35 -7.23
CA LYS A 101 -2.90 -9.81 -8.12
C LYS A 101 -1.49 -10.05 -7.58
N PHE A 102 -1.25 -9.81 -6.29
CA PHE A 102 0.03 -10.14 -5.65
C PHE A 102 0.31 -11.64 -5.64
N VAL A 103 -0.70 -12.47 -5.32
CA VAL A 103 -0.58 -13.92 -5.38
C VAL A 103 -0.18 -14.37 -6.79
N ARG A 104 -0.80 -13.81 -7.83
CA ARG A 104 -0.46 -14.12 -9.22
C ARG A 104 0.95 -13.67 -9.59
N PHE A 105 1.36 -12.48 -9.17
CA PHE A 105 2.73 -12.00 -9.36
C PHE A 105 3.76 -12.94 -8.73
N LEU A 106 3.51 -13.44 -7.52
CA LEU A 106 4.36 -14.40 -6.82
C LEU A 106 4.42 -15.78 -7.51
N GLU A 107 3.36 -16.19 -8.21
CA GLU A 107 3.38 -17.40 -9.04
C GLU A 107 4.24 -17.22 -10.29
N LEU A 108 4.06 -16.11 -11.00
CA LEU A 108 4.82 -15.83 -12.23
C LEU A 108 6.32 -15.76 -11.92
N ALA A 109 6.69 -15.16 -10.78
CA ALA A 109 8.07 -15.07 -10.32
C ALA A 109 8.66 -16.41 -9.84
N ASP A 110 7.84 -17.37 -9.43
CA ASP A 110 8.29 -18.72 -9.05
C ASP A 110 8.45 -19.63 -10.27
N ALA A 111 7.65 -19.40 -11.31
CA ALA A 111 7.65 -20.19 -12.54
C ALA A 111 8.85 -19.88 -13.47
N ASP A 112 9.44 -18.69 -13.37
CA ASP A 112 10.49 -18.24 -14.29
C ASP A 112 11.53 -17.35 -13.60
N SER A 113 12.68 -17.19 -14.24
CA SER A 113 13.73 -16.25 -13.84
C SER A 113 13.25 -14.80 -13.89
N ALA A 114 13.82 -13.94 -13.03
CA ALA A 114 13.52 -12.51 -12.96
C ALA A 114 13.64 -11.80 -14.33
N GLN A 115 14.51 -12.28 -15.22
CA GLN A 115 14.66 -11.71 -16.58
C GLN A 115 13.37 -11.76 -17.42
N ASN A 116 12.49 -12.74 -17.21
CA ASN A 116 11.26 -12.90 -18.00
C ASN A 116 10.01 -12.38 -17.28
N LEU A 117 10.11 -12.06 -15.99
CA LEU A 117 8.95 -11.71 -15.16
C LEU A 117 8.19 -10.50 -15.70
N ALA A 118 8.87 -9.48 -16.20
CA ALA A 118 8.21 -8.32 -16.80
C ALA A 118 7.37 -8.69 -18.03
N ALA A 119 7.86 -9.59 -18.89
CA ALA A 119 7.11 -10.06 -20.06
C ALA A 119 5.92 -10.95 -19.66
N LEU A 120 6.07 -11.76 -18.61
CA LEU A 120 4.98 -12.55 -18.04
C LEU A 120 3.89 -11.65 -17.47
N VAL A 121 4.26 -10.64 -16.67
CA VAL A 121 3.31 -9.65 -16.14
C VAL A 121 2.55 -8.94 -17.27
N ALA A 122 3.25 -8.55 -18.33
CA ALA A 122 2.64 -7.88 -19.48
C ALA A 122 1.67 -8.73 -20.30
N SER A 123 1.82 -10.05 -20.25
CA SER A 123 0.95 -11.00 -20.97
C SER A 123 -0.09 -11.66 -20.07
N ASP A 124 -0.07 -11.41 -18.76
CA ASP A 124 -0.99 -12.02 -17.81
C ASP A 124 -2.36 -11.34 -17.82
N ASP A 125 -3.42 -12.13 -17.94
CA ASP A 125 -4.78 -11.61 -18.01
C ASP A 125 -5.21 -10.87 -16.74
N LEU A 126 -4.74 -11.26 -15.55
CA LEU A 126 -5.17 -10.62 -14.31
C LEU A 126 -4.42 -9.30 -14.09
N LEU A 127 -3.11 -9.31 -14.33
CA LEU A 127 -2.26 -8.14 -14.10
C LEU A 127 -2.34 -7.14 -15.26
N GLY A 128 -2.47 -7.62 -16.50
CA GLY A 128 -2.52 -6.82 -17.72
C GLY A 128 -3.86 -6.16 -18.01
N ARG A 129 -4.94 -6.52 -17.30
CA ARG A 129 -6.30 -5.99 -17.54
C ARG A 129 -6.45 -4.50 -17.25
N ASN A 130 -5.78 -4.00 -16.22
CA ASN A 130 -5.81 -2.60 -15.81
C ASN A 130 -4.41 -1.99 -16.02
N PRO A 131 -4.28 -0.86 -16.75
CA PRO A 131 -3.00 -0.21 -16.97
C PRO A 131 -2.19 0.08 -15.70
N ASN A 132 -2.85 0.54 -14.63
CA ASN A 132 -2.19 0.81 -13.34
C ASN A 132 -1.70 -0.47 -12.68
N SER A 133 -2.48 -1.56 -12.74
CA SER A 133 -2.03 -2.86 -12.23
C SER A 133 -0.83 -3.38 -13.03
N LEU A 134 -0.91 -3.33 -14.36
CA LEU A 134 0.18 -3.73 -15.24
C LEU A 134 1.46 -2.96 -14.92
N GLU A 135 1.37 -1.64 -14.83
CA GLU A 135 2.52 -0.79 -14.56
C GLU A 135 3.06 -0.99 -13.14
N ALA A 136 2.18 -1.21 -12.15
CA ALA A 136 2.57 -1.51 -10.77
C ALA A 136 3.44 -2.77 -10.69
N PHE A 137 2.93 -3.90 -11.20
CA PHE A 137 3.64 -5.18 -11.13
C PHE A 137 4.86 -5.23 -12.06
N SER A 138 4.83 -4.48 -13.16
CA SER A 138 6.01 -4.27 -14.01
C SER A 138 7.10 -3.46 -13.28
N SER A 139 6.71 -2.54 -12.40
CA SER A 139 7.66 -1.78 -11.57
C SER A 139 8.31 -2.64 -10.49
N TYR A 140 7.56 -3.55 -9.87
CA TYR A 140 8.17 -4.56 -8.98
C TYR A 140 9.09 -5.53 -9.74
N ALA A 141 8.73 -5.95 -10.96
CA ALA A 141 9.61 -6.77 -11.79
C ALA A 141 10.90 -6.01 -12.19
N GLU A 142 10.80 -4.71 -12.44
CA GLU A 142 11.96 -3.85 -12.70
C GLU A 142 12.86 -3.75 -11.47
N ALA A 143 12.31 -3.55 -10.28
CA ALA A 143 13.07 -3.50 -9.03
C ALA A 143 13.90 -4.77 -8.80
N LEU A 144 13.35 -5.95 -9.14
CA LEU A 144 14.04 -7.25 -9.09
C LEU A 144 15.18 -7.39 -10.10
N SER A 145 15.12 -6.65 -11.20
CA SER A 145 16.15 -6.71 -12.26
C SER A 145 17.35 -5.82 -11.97
N ILE A 146 17.20 -4.88 -11.02
CA ILE A 146 18.22 -3.94 -10.58
C ILE A 146 18.90 -4.52 -9.33
N ASP A 147 20.21 -4.28 -9.18
CA ASP A 147 20.95 -4.70 -8.00
C ASP A 147 20.39 -3.99 -6.75
N ASN A 148 19.82 -4.76 -5.82
CA ASN A 148 19.16 -4.23 -4.62
C ASN A 148 20.19 -3.95 -3.51
N SER A 149 21.18 -3.12 -3.81
CA SER A 149 22.11 -2.61 -2.80
C SER A 149 21.46 -1.49 -1.98
N LEU A 150 21.89 -1.30 -0.74
CA LEU A 150 21.35 -0.26 0.15
C LEU A 150 21.45 1.16 -0.43
N ASP A 151 22.32 1.43 -1.40
CA ASP A 151 22.47 2.77 -1.98
C ASP A 151 21.87 2.87 -3.40
N ASP A 152 21.25 1.80 -3.91
CA ASP A 152 20.70 1.81 -5.27
C ASP A 152 19.38 2.59 -5.34
N ALA A 153 19.44 3.76 -5.96
CA ALA A 153 18.29 4.63 -6.17
C ALA A 153 17.31 4.10 -7.23
N GLY A 154 17.75 3.24 -8.14
CA GLY A 154 16.91 2.69 -9.21
C GLY A 154 15.90 1.69 -8.69
N SER A 155 16.37 0.70 -7.92
CA SER A 155 15.52 -0.32 -7.29
C SER A 155 14.54 0.31 -6.30
N ALA A 156 15.02 1.24 -5.46
CA ALA A 156 14.18 1.95 -4.49
C ALA A 156 13.07 2.78 -5.17
N GLN A 157 13.38 3.48 -6.26
CA GLN A 157 12.37 4.25 -7.01
C GLN A 157 11.39 3.34 -7.77
N ALA A 158 11.84 2.19 -8.29
CA ALA A 158 10.96 1.21 -8.92
C ALA A 158 9.99 0.59 -7.89
N MET A 159 10.46 0.29 -6.68
CA MET A 159 9.62 -0.13 -5.55
C MET A 159 8.59 0.95 -5.18
N LEU A 160 9.02 2.19 -5.02
CA LEU A 160 8.14 3.32 -4.71
C LEU A 160 7.06 3.52 -5.78
N ARG A 161 7.43 3.42 -7.05
CA ARG A 161 6.50 3.53 -8.18
C ARG A 161 5.48 2.39 -8.18
N GLY A 162 5.94 1.14 -7.96
CA GLY A 162 5.05 -0.02 -7.80
C GLY A 162 4.05 0.18 -6.66
N ASN A 163 4.54 0.62 -5.50
CA ASN A 163 3.70 0.90 -4.33
C ASN A 163 2.65 1.98 -4.62
N LEU A 164 3.02 3.07 -5.29
CA LEU A 164 2.10 4.17 -5.58
C LEU A 164 1.07 3.85 -6.65
N LEU A 165 1.40 3.01 -7.62
CA LEU A 165 0.43 2.56 -8.62
C LEU A 165 -0.58 1.58 -8.03
N VAL A 166 -0.15 0.70 -7.11
CA VAL A 166 -1.10 -0.10 -6.32
C VAL A 166 -1.96 0.79 -5.45
N ALA A 167 -1.37 1.75 -4.74
CA ALA A 167 -2.12 2.68 -3.90
C ALA A 167 -3.12 3.50 -4.72
N HIS A 168 -2.76 4.00 -5.90
CA HIS A 168 -3.69 4.69 -6.80
C HIS A 168 -4.91 3.81 -7.09
N HIS A 169 -4.67 2.57 -7.53
CA HIS A 169 -5.74 1.63 -7.88
C HIS A 169 -6.64 1.33 -6.67
N GLU A 170 -6.06 1.08 -5.50
CA GLU A 170 -6.79 0.89 -4.26
C GLU A 170 -7.59 2.13 -3.88
N GLN A 171 -6.98 3.32 -3.93
CA GLN A 171 -7.63 4.56 -3.50
C GLN A 171 -8.78 4.95 -4.45
N SER A 172 -8.70 4.60 -5.73
CA SER A 172 -9.83 4.73 -6.66
C SER A 172 -11.00 3.79 -6.31
N LEU A 173 -10.71 2.60 -5.78
CA LEU A 173 -11.76 1.71 -5.25
C LEU A 173 -12.29 2.21 -3.90
N ALA A 174 -11.42 2.79 -3.07
CA ALA A 174 -11.78 3.30 -1.76
C ALA A 174 -12.71 4.52 -1.85
N ASP A 175 -12.59 5.36 -2.89
CA ASP A 175 -13.44 6.55 -3.09
C ASP A 175 -14.93 6.23 -3.02
N ASP A 176 -15.36 5.11 -3.63
CA ASP A 176 -16.75 4.65 -3.59
C ASP A 176 -17.25 4.42 -2.14
N PHE A 177 -16.35 4.13 -1.20
CA PHE A 177 -16.67 3.91 0.21
C PHE A 177 -16.41 5.13 1.09
N VAL A 178 -15.47 6.00 0.74
CA VAL A 178 -15.14 7.21 1.51
C VAL A 178 -16.33 8.18 1.49
N ASP A 179 -16.92 8.42 0.32
CA ASP A 179 -18.10 9.30 0.17
C ASP A 179 -19.29 8.80 1.00
N ASP A 180 -19.45 7.48 1.08
CA ASP A 180 -20.50 6.81 1.83
C ASP A 180 -20.23 6.78 3.36
N ALA A 181 -18.96 6.70 3.76
CA ALA A 181 -18.55 6.63 5.17
C ALA A 181 -18.47 8.01 5.84
N ILE A 182 -18.18 9.06 5.06
CA ILE A 182 -18.07 10.46 5.48
C ILE A 182 -19.05 11.32 4.66
N PRO A 183 -20.39 11.13 4.78
CA PRO A 183 -21.36 11.71 3.86
C PRO A 183 -21.66 13.19 4.12
N LEU A 184 -20.73 13.95 4.71
CA LEU A 184 -21.03 15.28 5.24
C LEU A 184 -20.56 16.44 4.37
N GLY A 185 -19.50 16.27 3.57
CA GLY A 185 -18.96 17.31 2.69
C GLY A 185 -18.63 18.66 3.37
N GLY A 186 -17.90 19.53 2.68
CA GLY A 186 -17.60 20.88 3.17
C GLY A 186 -16.92 20.92 4.56
N LEU A 187 -17.40 21.77 5.48
CA LEU A 187 -16.79 21.96 6.80
C LEU A 187 -16.75 20.67 7.66
N PHE A 188 -17.65 19.72 7.42
CA PHE A 188 -17.74 18.49 8.21
C PHE A 188 -16.81 17.38 7.73
N GLY A 189 -16.45 17.32 6.44
CA GLY A 189 -15.40 16.44 5.91
C GLY A 189 -14.01 16.81 6.46
N VAL A 190 -13.75 18.11 6.64
CA VAL A 190 -12.55 18.64 7.31
C VAL A 190 -12.50 18.22 8.80
N ILE A 191 -13.66 18.20 9.49
CA ILE A 191 -13.75 17.77 10.89
C ILE A 191 -13.53 16.26 11.02
N ALA A 192 -14.05 15.45 10.09
CA ALA A 192 -13.84 14.00 10.08
C ALA A 192 -12.39 13.62 9.75
N THR A 193 -11.75 14.34 8.83
CA THR A 193 -10.35 14.12 8.41
C THR A 193 -9.35 14.30 9.57
N ARG A 194 -9.60 15.23 10.50
CA ARG A 194 -8.81 15.41 11.73
C ARG A 194 -8.82 14.22 12.70
N PHE A 195 -9.69 13.24 12.46
CA PHE A 195 -9.71 11.99 13.21
C PHE A 195 -9.15 10.82 12.40
N VAL A 196 -8.81 11.00 11.13
CA VAL A 196 -8.15 9.97 10.32
C VAL A 196 -6.68 10.01 10.68
N THR A 197 -6.27 9.04 11.49
CA THR A 197 -4.87 8.79 11.77
C THR A 197 -4.41 7.51 11.08
N LEU A 198 -3.11 7.38 10.87
CA LEU A 198 -2.48 6.11 10.49
C LEU A 198 -1.59 5.65 11.64
N ASP A 199 -1.94 4.52 12.25
CA ASP A 199 -1.12 3.90 13.28
C ASP A 199 0.02 3.10 12.64
N ILE A 200 1.24 3.52 12.91
CA ILE A 200 2.49 2.84 12.56
C ILE A 200 3.23 2.43 13.85
N PRO A 201 4.27 1.58 13.78
CA PRO A 201 5.03 1.15 14.97
C PRO A 201 5.58 2.31 15.81
N GLU A 202 6.04 3.39 15.14
CA GLU A 202 6.60 4.56 15.81
C GLU A 202 5.55 5.46 16.49
N GLY A 203 4.26 5.30 16.17
CA GLY A 203 3.18 6.13 16.70
C GLY A 203 1.99 6.30 15.76
N SER A 204 1.12 7.26 16.06
CA SER A 204 -0.04 7.60 15.23
C SER A 204 0.27 8.87 14.43
N LEU A 205 0.11 8.81 13.11
CA LEU A 205 0.27 9.95 12.21
C LEU A 205 -1.08 10.62 11.99
N ASP A 206 -1.18 11.93 12.23
CA ASP A 206 -2.34 12.74 11.83
C ASP A 206 -2.24 13.04 10.33
N LEU A 207 -3.20 12.55 9.55
CA LEU A 207 -3.15 12.68 8.09
C LEU A 207 -3.48 14.11 7.61
N SER A 208 -4.02 14.95 8.50
CA SER A 208 -4.27 16.37 8.23
C SER A 208 -3.04 17.25 8.45
N GLU A 209 -1.95 16.67 8.95
CA GLU A 209 -0.66 17.35 9.11
C GLU A 209 0.35 16.84 8.07
N PRO A 210 1.40 17.63 7.75
CA PRO A 210 2.44 17.17 6.85
C PRO A 210 3.16 15.92 7.37
N VAL A 211 3.59 15.05 6.46
CA VAL A 211 4.35 13.84 6.80
C VAL A 211 5.60 14.22 7.63
N PRO A 212 5.74 13.70 8.86
CA PRO A 212 6.87 14.04 9.72
C PRO A 212 8.16 13.38 9.21
N CYS A 213 9.32 13.88 9.66
CA CYS A 213 10.57 13.17 9.43
C CYS A 213 10.57 11.87 10.27
N PRO A 214 10.77 10.69 9.65
CA PRO A 214 10.89 9.42 10.37
C PRO A 214 12.03 9.43 11.38
N GLN A 215 11.88 8.73 12.51
CA GLN A 215 12.91 8.72 13.54
C GLN A 215 14.18 7.99 13.09
N TYR A 216 14.01 6.93 12.29
CA TYR A 216 15.12 6.11 11.77
C TYR A 216 16.07 6.86 10.84
N LEU A 217 15.67 8.03 10.32
CA LEU A 217 16.50 8.85 9.43
C LEU A 217 17.37 9.89 10.15
N HIS A 218 17.34 9.92 11.50
CA HIS A 218 18.24 10.74 12.32
C HIS A 218 18.31 12.24 11.93
N GLY A 219 17.17 12.81 11.53
CA GLY A 219 17.04 14.21 11.15
C GLY A 219 17.01 14.45 9.64
N GLU A 220 17.36 13.45 8.84
CA GLU A 220 17.09 13.45 7.41
C GLU A 220 15.61 13.17 7.13
N ARG A 221 15.14 13.58 5.95
CA ARG A 221 13.74 13.41 5.56
C ARG A 221 13.49 12.18 4.69
N TRP A 222 14.48 11.82 3.87
CA TRP A 222 14.36 10.74 2.90
C TRP A 222 15.53 9.77 3.08
N PRO A 223 15.33 8.46 2.84
CA PRO A 223 16.44 7.52 2.67
C PRO A 223 17.38 8.02 1.56
N LEU A 224 18.68 7.71 1.67
CA LEU A 224 19.68 8.18 0.69
C LEU A 224 19.32 7.78 -0.76
N ALA A 225 18.87 6.54 -0.98
CA ALA A 225 18.41 6.07 -2.29
C ALA A 225 17.19 6.82 -2.85
N LEU A 226 16.47 7.56 -2.01
CA LEU A 226 15.29 8.36 -2.36
C LEU A 226 15.50 9.85 -2.05
N SER A 227 16.73 10.32 -1.81
CA SER A 227 16.99 11.74 -1.53
C SER A 227 16.67 12.61 -2.74
N GLU A 228 16.91 12.09 -3.94
CA GLU A 228 16.53 12.66 -5.23
C GLU A 228 15.67 11.66 -6.01
N ILE A 229 14.62 12.16 -6.66
CA ILE A 229 13.77 11.34 -7.54
C ILE A 229 14.10 11.72 -8.99
N SER A 230 14.64 10.76 -9.73
CA SER A 230 15.10 10.93 -11.12
C SER A 230 14.31 10.09 -12.12
N ASP A 231 13.51 9.12 -11.65
CA ASP A 231 12.64 8.34 -12.50
C ASP A 231 11.49 9.20 -13.06
N ALA A 232 11.53 9.44 -14.37
CA ALA A 232 10.56 10.25 -15.08
C ALA A 232 9.11 9.74 -14.94
N ARG A 233 8.90 8.41 -14.84
CA ARG A 233 7.55 7.83 -14.66
C ARG A 233 7.01 8.15 -13.28
N LEU A 234 7.84 7.98 -12.25
CA LEU A 234 7.50 8.31 -10.88
C LEU A 234 7.25 9.83 -10.69
N ILE A 235 8.05 10.68 -11.33
CA ILE A 235 7.82 12.14 -11.35
C ILE A 235 6.48 12.48 -12.03
N ALA A 236 6.20 11.88 -13.18
CA ALA A 236 4.96 12.12 -13.91
C ALA A 236 3.73 11.66 -13.11
N LEU A 237 3.84 10.54 -12.40
CA LEU A 237 2.79 10.01 -11.53
C LEU A 237 2.45 10.97 -10.40
N VAL A 238 3.44 11.53 -9.69
CA VAL A 238 3.13 12.48 -8.60
C VAL A 238 2.60 13.81 -9.12
N ARG A 239 3.07 14.25 -10.30
CA ARG A 239 2.53 15.45 -10.96
C ARG A 239 1.08 15.27 -11.40
N SER A 240 0.62 14.06 -11.71
CA SER A 240 -0.78 13.85 -12.11
C SER A 240 -1.75 14.12 -10.97
N TYR A 241 -1.30 14.04 -9.72
CA TYR A 241 -2.05 14.45 -8.52
C TYR A 241 -1.90 15.95 -8.20
N GLY A 242 -1.22 16.73 -9.04
CA GLY A 242 -0.93 18.15 -8.75
C GLY A 242 0.15 18.39 -7.70
N HIS A 243 0.94 17.36 -7.35
CA HIS A 243 2.02 17.44 -6.37
C HIS A 243 3.40 17.41 -7.03
N GLU A 244 4.42 17.85 -6.29
CA GLU A 244 5.82 17.77 -6.69
C GLU A 244 6.68 17.16 -5.57
N TRP A 245 7.72 16.44 -5.97
CA TRP A 245 8.69 15.89 -5.03
C TRP A 245 9.44 17.00 -4.30
N GLY A 246 9.57 16.87 -2.98
CA GLY A 246 10.29 17.84 -2.14
C GLY A 246 9.40 18.93 -1.51
N MET A 247 8.09 18.96 -1.81
CA MET A 247 7.12 19.77 -1.08
C MET A 247 6.98 19.26 0.35
N THR A 248 7.31 20.10 1.35
CA THR A 248 7.31 19.68 2.77
C THR A 248 6.08 20.16 3.53
N ASP A 249 5.49 21.27 3.11
CA ASP A 249 4.28 21.90 3.65
C ASP A 249 3.00 21.47 2.90
N GLY A 250 3.13 20.94 1.68
CA GLY A 250 2.01 20.53 0.83
C GLY A 250 1.65 19.03 0.86
N SER A 251 2.10 18.27 1.87
CA SER A 251 1.77 16.84 1.99
C SER A 251 0.54 16.56 2.85
N ALA A 252 0.07 17.53 3.63
CA ALA A 252 -1.12 17.41 4.45
C ALA A 252 -2.36 17.17 3.57
N ALA A 253 -3.16 16.17 3.91
CA ALA A 253 -4.47 15.99 3.31
C ALA A 253 -5.50 16.77 4.13
N THR A 254 -5.89 17.96 3.66
CA THR A 254 -6.82 18.82 4.39
C THR A 254 -8.20 18.19 4.49
N THR A 255 -8.58 17.40 3.47
CA THR A 255 -9.72 16.49 3.49
C THR A 255 -9.38 15.18 2.79
N TRP A 256 -9.55 14.04 3.47
CA TRP A 256 -9.21 12.72 2.90
C TRP A 256 -10.13 12.27 1.74
N GLU A 257 -11.25 12.96 1.54
CA GLU A 257 -12.17 12.83 0.40
C GLU A 257 -11.54 13.34 -0.91
N VAL A 258 -10.54 14.23 -0.86
CA VAL A 258 -9.88 14.75 -2.06
C VAL A 258 -8.80 13.76 -2.50
N PHE A 259 -9.10 13.01 -3.57
CA PHE A 259 -8.21 11.97 -4.12
C PHE A 259 -6.77 12.47 -4.33
N ASP A 260 -6.60 13.66 -4.94
CA ASP A 260 -5.29 14.23 -5.25
C ASP A 260 -4.48 14.53 -3.98
N GLU A 261 -5.08 15.19 -2.98
CA GLU A 261 -4.43 15.47 -1.69
C GLU A 261 -4.04 14.18 -0.96
N ARG A 262 -4.94 13.19 -0.97
CA ARG A 262 -4.70 11.87 -0.37
C ARG A 262 -3.52 11.16 -1.02
N MET A 263 -3.48 11.13 -2.36
CA MET A 263 -2.37 10.54 -3.10
C MET A 263 -1.06 11.32 -2.89
N GLY A 264 -1.13 12.64 -2.73
CA GLY A 264 0.00 13.48 -2.33
C GLY A 264 0.58 13.10 -0.96
N PHE A 265 -0.27 12.93 0.05
CA PHE A 265 0.15 12.42 1.36
C PHE A 265 0.80 11.04 1.25
N ILE A 266 0.13 10.10 0.57
CA ILE A 266 0.61 8.72 0.40
C ILE A 266 1.97 8.68 -0.29
N ALA A 267 2.18 9.49 -1.34
CA ALA A 267 3.46 9.60 -2.04
C ALA A 267 4.61 10.01 -1.12
N GLN A 268 4.37 11.03 -0.28
CA GLN A 268 5.37 11.54 0.65
C GLN A 268 5.59 10.56 1.81
N PHE A 269 4.54 9.93 2.31
CA PHE A 269 4.62 8.93 3.37
C PHE A 269 5.40 7.69 2.91
N PHE A 270 5.05 7.12 1.75
CA PHE A 270 5.76 5.96 1.21
C PHE A 270 7.23 6.27 0.97
N ARG A 271 7.56 7.46 0.43
CA ARG A 271 8.96 7.87 0.24
C ARG A 271 9.72 8.01 1.56
N ALA A 272 9.13 8.65 2.57
CA ALA A 272 9.76 8.87 3.87
C ALA A 272 9.99 7.55 4.60
N TYR A 273 9.01 6.65 4.58
CA TYR A 273 8.98 5.45 5.41
C TYR A 273 9.37 4.17 4.67
N GLN A 274 9.74 4.23 3.39
CA GLN A 274 10.02 3.03 2.58
C GLN A 274 11.03 2.07 3.22
N ARG A 275 12.00 2.61 3.95
CA ARG A 275 13.10 1.83 4.56
C ARG A 275 13.09 1.85 6.07
N ASP A 276 11.95 2.18 6.67
CA ASP A 276 11.80 2.14 8.11
C ASP A 276 11.90 0.67 8.56
N PRO A 277 12.92 0.29 9.34
CA PRO A 277 13.14 -1.09 9.76
C PRO A 277 12.06 -1.61 10.71
N SER A 278 11.18 -0.73 11.21
CA SER A 278 10.07 -1.12 12.07
C SER A 278 8.84 -1.63 11.30
N LEU A 279 8.74 -1.38 9.99
CA LEU A 279 7.55 -1.65 9.18
C LEU A 279 7.37 -3.10 8.72
#